data_AF-A0A965PTK5-F1
#
_entry.id   AF-A0A965PTK5-F1
#
_cell.length_a   1.000
_cell.length_b   1.000
_cell.length_c   1.000
_cell.angle_alpha   90.00
_cell.angle_beta   90.00
_cell.angle_gamma   90.00
#
_symmetry.space_group_name_H-M   'P 1'
#
loop_
_entity.id
_entity.type
_entity.pdbx_description
1 polymer ?
#
loop_
_entity_poly.entity_id
_entity_poly.type
_entity_poly.pdbx_seq_one_letter_code
_entity_poly.pdbx_strand_id
1 'polypeptide(L)'
;VRNRTSDLQYGTQAGDGGTADSVVWQVNTVYGLALDCDNSQLKVYKSNSLIATVSIQSSQTWFPWFGAEDTSATWVFNWGARSWAYAAPSGFKALCTANLPTPLVTKPNTVMDVALWTGNGSSQSITLPGGFNPDLVWVKSRSNSQDHYLFDAIRGGAGILRSNTTGAESTGTTYLSFDTSGFSSLNGLSSNGYTYAGWCWDAGSSTDPNNTAGSITSTVRANATAGFSIVTYTGTGANASVGHGLGVAPSLIIIKSRTQATARNWAVYHTSIGATKILELSTTNAAQTVNFWQNTAPTSTVFTLSSQGDVNASTYNYVAYCFAPVVGYSSFGSYTGNGSTDGPFVYTGFRP
;
A
#
# COMPACT_ATOMS: atom_id res chain seq x y z
N VAL A 1 -23.77 -11.32 -5.86
CA VAL A 1 -23.51 -9.95 -5.38
C VAL A 1 -23.25 -9.02 -6.56
N ARG A 2 -24.00 -7.92 -6.70
CA ARG A 2 -23.61 -6.78 -7.55
C ARG A 2 -22.86 -5.75 -6.69
N ASN A 3 -21.94 -5.01 -7.33
CA ASN A 3 -20.74 -4.41 -6.73
C ASN A 3 -20.94 -2.96 -6.25
N ARG A 4 -20.56 -2.62 -5.00
CA ARG A 4 -19.57 -1.57 -4.64
C ARG A 4 -19.41 -1.35 -3.11
N THR A 5 -18.17 -1.54 -2.66
CA THR A 5 -17.34 -0.83 -1.65
C THR A 5 -17.89 -0.27 -0.31
N SER A 6 -17.18 -0.71 0.76
CA SER A 6 -16.93 -0.19 2.13
C SER A 6 -17.82 -0.62 3.33
N ASP A 7 -17.25 -1.56 4.09
CA ASP A 7 -17.17 -1.84 5.55
C ASP A 7 -18.22 -1.44 6.60
N LEU A 8 -18.65 -2.52 7.31
CA LEU A 8 -18.96 -2.73 8.74
C LEU A 8 -20.29 -2.32 9.43
N GLN A 9 -20.94 -3.39 9.95
CA GLN A 9 -21.89 -3.59 11.08
C GLN A 9 -23.30 -2.96 11.08
N TYR A 10 -24.34 -3.80 11.09
CA TYR A 10 -25.14 -4.33 12.23
C TYR A 10 -26.03 -5.47 11.64
N GLY A 11 -26.46 -6.53 12.32
CA GLY A 11 -26.88 -6.67 13.69
C GLY A 11 -28.41 -6.78 13.73
N THR A 12 -28.93 -7.97 14.04
CA THR A 12 -30.13 -8.10 14.87
C THR A 12 -29.87 -9.20 15.90
N GLN A 13 -29.36 -8.83 17.06
CA GLN A 13 -30.08 -9.23 18.26
C GLN A 13 -31.24 -8.25 18.36
N ALA A 14 -32.34 -8.56 17.68
CA ALA A 14 -33.61 -7.95 18.04
C ALA A 14 -34.05 -8.68 19.31
N GLY A 15 -34.00 -7.99 20.45
CA GLY A 15 -34.94 -8.32 21.51
C GLY A 15 -36.34 -8.34 20.91
N ASP A 16 -37.12 -9.34 21.34
CA ASP A 16 -38.57 -9.51 21.21
C ASP A 16 -39.32 -8.50 20.32
N GLY A 17 -40.02 -9.02 19.30
CA GLY A 17 -41.24 -8.36 18.79
C GLY A 17 -41.46 -8.28 17.29
N GLY A 18 -40.71 -8.99 16.45
CA GLY A 18 -40.96 -9.05 15.01
C GLY A 18 -41.10 -10.49 14.51
N THR A 19 -42.32 -10.91 14.19
CA THR A 19 -42.62 -12.20 13.56
C THR A 19 -41.98 -12.27 12.17
N ALA A 20 -40.79 -12.83 12.07
CA ALA A 20 -40.21 -13.30 10.82
C ALA A 20 -40.27 -14.83 10.82
N ASP A 21 -40.88 -15.42 9.80
CA ASP A 21 -40.84 -16.86 9.52
C ASP A 21 -39.41 -17.36 9.66
N SER A 22 -39.14 -18.14 10.71
CA SER A 22 -37.81 -18.66 10.97
C SER A 22 -37.48 -19.72 9.92
N VAL A 23 -36.51 -19.43 9.07
CA VAL A 23 -35.94 -20.47 8.19
C VAL A 23 -35.27 -21.50 9.08
N VAL A 24 -35.89 -22.67 9.19
CA VAL A 24 -35.30 -23.80 9.91
C VAL A 24 -34.23 -24.44 9.03
N TRP A 25 -32.97 -24.33 9.46
CA TRP A 25 -31.82 -24.95 8.80
C TRP A 25 -31.81 -26.45 9.07
N GLN A 26 -31.70 -27.25 8.01
CA GLN A 26 -31.71 -28.70 8.10
C GLN A 26 -30.35 -29.29 7.73
N VAL A 27 -29.98 -30.36 8.45
CA VAL A 27 -28.77 -31.15 8.14
C VAL A 27 -28.87 -31.70 6.71
N ASN A 28 -27.72 -31.84 6.05
CA ASN A 28 -27.60 -32.36 4.68
C ASN A 28 -28.43 -31.61 3.62
N THR A 29 -28.76 -30.35 3.87
CA THR A 29 -29.52 -29.51 2.94
C THR A 29 -28.63 -28.41 2.38
N VAL A 30 -28.73 -28.16 1.08
CA VAL A 30 -28.02 -27.05 0.43
C VAL A 30 -28.92 -25.83 0.38
N TYR A 31 -28.38 -24.71 0.82
CA TYR A 31 -29.05 -23.42 0.74
C TYR A 31 -28.29 -22.48 -0.19
N GLY A 32 -29.05 -21.70 -0.95
CA GLY A 32 -28.54 -20.62 -1.81
C GLY A 32 -28.91 -19.27 -1.22
N LEU A 33 -27.96 -18.33 -1.25
CA LEU A 33 -28.19 -16.94 -0.83
C LEU A 33 -27.90 -16.01 -2.00
N ALA A 34 -28.87 -15.18 -2.36
CA ALA A 34 -28.73 -14.19 -3.43
C ALA A 34 -29.04 -12.79 -2.92
N LEU A 35 -27.98 -12.00 -2.73
CA LEU A 35 -28.05 -10.60 -2.35
C LEU A 35 -28.24 -9.71 -3.60
N ASP A 36 -29.37 -9.03 -3.64
CA ASP A 36 -29.82 -8.13 -4.71
C ASP A 36 -29.90 -6.70 -4.17
N CYS A 37 -28.77 -5.98 -4.24
CA CYS A 37 -28.69 -4.61 -3.73
C CYS A 37 -29.51 -3.62 -4.58
N ASP A 38 -29.76 -3.92 -5.86
CA ASP A 38 -30.53 -3.05 -6.77
C ASP A 38 -32.00 -3.02 -6.34
N ASN A 39 -32.52 -4.17 -5.88
CA ASN A 39 -33.89 -4.30 -5.38
C ASN A 39 -33.98 -4.28 -3.85
N SER A 40 -32.87 -4.08 -3.15
CA SER A 40 -32.80 -4.11 -1.68
C SER A 40 -33.40 -5.41 -1.09
N GLN A 41 -32.99 -6.56 -1.62
CA GLN A 41 -33.47 -7.88 -1.18
C GLN A 41 -32.33 -8.88 -0.92
N LEU A 42 -32.52 -9.75 0.07
CA LEU A 42 -31.82 -11.03 0.23
C LEU A 42 -32.80 -12.17 -0.04
N LYS A 43 -32.49 -13.00 -1.04
CA LYS A 43 -33.28 -14.17 -1.40
C LYS A 43 -32.62 -15.44 -0.86
N VAL A 44 -33.39 -16.28 -0.17
CA VAL A 44 -32.95 -17.55 0.40
C VAL A 44 -33.59 -18.71 -0.35
N TYR A 45 -32.76 -19.63 -0.82
CA TYR A 45 -33.18 -20.82 -1.55
C TYR A 45 -32.85 -22.07 -0.73
N LYS A 46 -33.71 -23.07 -0.77
CA LYS A 46 -33.49 -24.41 -0.22
C LYS A 46 -33.61 -25.41 -1.35
N SER A 47 -32.52 -26.13 -1.65
CA SER A 47 -32.47 -27.09 -2.76
C SER A 47 -33.01 -26.51 -4.08
N ASN A 48 -32.57 -25.29 -4.41
CA ASN A 48 -32.97 -24.49 -5.59
C ASN A 48 -34.39 -23.88 -5.60
N SER A 49 -35.19 -24.10 -4.55
CA SER A 49 -36.50 -23.45 -4.41
C SER A 49 -36.39 -22.20 -3.53
N LEU A 50 -36.92 -21.06 -3.99
CA LEU A 50 -37.00 -19.84 -3.18
C LEU A 50 -37.93 -20.09 -1.99
N ILE A 51 -37.42 -19.89 -0.77
CA ILE A 51 -38.16 -20.09 0.48
C ILE A 51 -38.35 -18.79 1.27
N ALA A 52 -37.55 -17.77 1.03
CA ALA A 52 -37.71 -16.46 1.67
C ALA A 52 -37.14 -15.34 0.80
N THR A 53 -37.76 -14.17 0.92
CA THR A 53 -37.22 -12.89 0.46
C THR A 53 -37.25 -11.91 1.62
N VAL A 54 -36.09 -11.42 2.01
CA VAL A 54 -35.90 -10.50 3.13
C VAL A 54 -35.53 -9.14 2.59
N SER A 55 -36.23 -8.09 3.02
CA SER A 55 -35.85 -6.72 2.69
C SER A 55 -34.55 -6.36 3.41
N ILE A 56 -33.62 -5.74 2.68
CA ILE A 56 -32.38 -5.22 3.23
C ILE A 56 -32.34 -3.70 3.13
N GLN A 57 -31.48 -3.07 3.91
CA GLN A 57 -31.22 -1.64 3.77
C GLN A 57 -30.43 -1.36 2.47
N SER A 58 -30.91 -0.38 1.71
CA SER A 58 -30.23 0.16 0.53
C SER A 58 -28.98 0.94 0.90
N SER A 59 -28.05 1.08 -0.04
CA SER A 59 -26.82 1.89 0.13
C SER A 59 -25.91 1.45 1.29
N GLN A 60 -25.99 0.16 1.65
CA GLN A 60 -25.12 -0.47 2.63
C GLN A 60 -24.20 -1.48 1.97
N THR A 61 -23.05 -1.72 2.58
CA THR A 61 -22.19 -2.85 2.24
C THR A 61 -22.59 -4.06 3.07
N TRP A 62 -22.84 -5.17 2.38
CA TRP A 62 -23.28 -6.41 3.00
C TRP A 62 -22.16 -7.45 2.97
N PHE A 63 -21.94 -8.12 4.09
CA PHE A 63 -20.99 -9.21 4.23
C PHE A 63 -21.76 -10.48 4.63
N PRO A 64 -21.38 -11.66 4.11
CA PRO A 64 -21.92 -12.90 4.62
C PRO A 64 -21.44 -13.13 6.06
N TRP A 65 -22.37 -13.45 6.95
CA TRP A 65 -22.08 -13.85 8.32
C TRP A 65 -22.86 -15.12 8.66
N PHE A 66 -22.19 -16.03 9.36
CA PHE A 66 -22.79 -17.29 9.81
C PHE A 66 -22.40 -17.52 11.26
N GLY A 67 -23.38 -17.85 12.08
CA GLY A 67 -23.21 -18.25 13.47
C GLY A 67 -23.97 -19.53 13.73
N ALA A 68 -23.44 -20.35 14.64
CA ALA A 68 -24.14 -21.51 15.18
C ALA A 68 -24.12 -21.40 16.71
N GLU A 69 -25.26 -21.66 17.34
CA GLU A 69 -25.39 -21.70 18.80
C GLU A 69 -25.04 -23.11 19.36
N ASP A 70 -24.93 -24.10 18.49
CA ASP A 70 -24.57 -25.49 18.81
C ASP A 70 -23.10 -25.77 18.45
N THR A 71 -22.37 -26.39 19.38
CA THR A 71 -20.95 -26.75 19.24
C THR A 71 -20.69 -27.91 18.27
N SER A 72 -21.74 -28.56 17.75
CA SER A 72 -21.64 -29.72 16.85
C SER A 72 -21.97 -29.45 15.37
N ALA A 73 -22.35 -28.23 15.01
CA ALA A 73 -22.76 -27.90 13.64
C ALA A 73 -21.55 -27.73 12.69
N THR A 74 -21.52 -28.52 11.60
CA THR A 74 -20.54 -28.36 10.51
C THR A 74 -21.19 -27.70 9.30
N TRP A 75 -20.61 -26.59 8.84
CA TRP A 75 -21.07 -25.84 7.67
C TRP A 75 -20.02 -25.91 6.56
N VAL A 76 -20.47 -26.12 5.32
CA VAL A 76 -19.59 -26.09 4.15
C VAL A 76 -20.05 -24.99 3.20
N PHE A 77 -19.23 -23.96 3.04
CA PHE A 77 -19.53 -22.85 2.16
C PHE A 77 -18.88 -23.05 0.79
N ASN A 78 -19.63 -22.79 -0.28
CA ASN A 78 -19.09 -22.63 -1.62
C ASN A 78 -19.40 -21.22 -2.09
N TRP A 79 -18.36 -20.43 -2.34
CA TRP A 79 -18.48 -19.06 -2.85
C TRP A 79 -18.24 -18.97 -4.36
N GLY A 80 -18.28 -20.11 -5.06
CA GLY A 80 -17.92 -20.25 -6.47
C GLY A 80 -16.49 -20.74 -6.69
N ALA A 81 -15.86 -21.33 -5.67
CA ALA A 81 -14.52 -21.94 -5.80
C ALA A 81 -14.58 -23.35 -6.43
N ARG A 82 -15.76 -23.97 -6.45
CA ARG A 82 -16.07 -25.24 -7.12
C ARG A 82 -17.46 -25.18 -7.75
N SER A 83 -17.78 -26.15 -8.61
CA SER A 83 -19.11 -26.26 -9.22
C SER A 83 -20.23 -26.22 -8.18
N TRP A 84 -21.31 -25.51 -8.50
CA TRP A 84 -22.48 -25.41 -7.63
C TRP A 84 -23.31 -26.69 -7.68
N ALA A 85 -23.90 -27.07 -6.54
CA ALA A 85 -24.84 -28.21 -6.48
C ALA A 85 -26.15 -27.91 -7.23
N TYR A 86 -26.53 -26.62 -7.32
CA TYR A 86 -27.67 -26.12 -8.07
C TYR A 86 -27.25 -24.90 -8.88
N ALA A 87 -27.92 -24.62 -10.01
CA ALA A 87 -27.61 -23.46 -10.82
C ALA A 87 -27.77 -22.16 -10.01
N ALA A 88 -26.79 -21.27 -10.10
CA ALA A 88 -26.91 -19.95 -9.47
C ALA A 88 -28.01 -19.14 -10.16
N PRO A 89 -28.78 -18.30 -9.43
CA PRO A 89 -29.76 -17.42 -10.04
C PRO A 89 -29.15 -16.51 -11.12
N SER A 90 -29.85 -16.35 -12.25
CA SER A 90 -29.38 -15.50 -13.36
C SER A 90 -29.24 -14.04 -12.92
N GLY A 91 -28.22 -13.36 -13.44
CA GLY A 91 -27.95 -11.94 -13.14
C GLY A 91 -27.14 -11.68 -11.87
N PHE A 92 -26.70 -12.71 -11.16
CA PHE A 92 -25.86 -12.63 -9.96
C PHE A 92 -24.43 -13.08 -10.22
N LYS A 93 -23.46 -12.42 -9.57
CA LYS A 93 -22.05 -12.87 -9.51
C LYS A 93 -21.78 -13.65 -8.23
N ALA A 94 -20.96 -14.70 -8.35
CA ALA A 94 -20.40 -15.42 -7.22
C ALA A 94 -19.48 -14.52 -6.38
N LEU A 95 -19.41 -14.76 -5.06
CA LEU A 95 -18.53 -14.00 -4.17
C LEU A 95 -17.10 -14.58 -4.18
N CYS A 96 -16.43 -14.50 -5.33
CA CYS A 96 -15.10 -15.04 -5.53
C CYS A 96 -14.18 -14.07 -6.27
N THR A 97 -12.88 -14.35 -6.22
CA THR A 97 -11.82 -13.52 -6.81
C THR A 97 -11.95 -13.35 -8.33
N ALA A 98 -12.59 -14.29 -9.03
CA ALA A 98 -12.86 -14.18 -10.47
C ALA A 98 -13.77 -12.99 -10.84
N ASN A 99 -14.50 -12.44 -9.86
CA ASN A 99 -15.37 -11.27 -10.05
C ASN A 99 -14.72 -9.95 -9.60
N LEU A 100 -13.46 -9.98 -9.15
CA LEU A 100 -12.68 -8.79 -8.86
C LEU A 100 -12.03 -8.23 -10.15
N PRO A 101 -11.72 -6.92 -10.22
CA PRO A 101 -10.95 -6.37 -11.32
C PRO A 101 -9.60 -7.09 -11.48
N THR A 102 -9.15 -7.26 -12.72
CA THR A 102 -7.83 -7.81 -13.01
C THR A 102 -6.73 -6.89 -12.45
N PRO A 103 -5.75 -7.42 -11.69
CA PRO A 103 -4.60 -6.64 -11.24
C PRO A 103 -3.82 -6.06 -12.42
N LEU A 104 -3.43 -4.78 -12.34
CA LEU A 104 -2.58 -4.16 -13.35
C LEU A 104 -1.16 -4.75 -13.33
N VAL A 105 -0.69 -5.13 -12.14
CA VAL A 105 0.54 -5.89 -11.93
C VAL A 105 0.14 -7.34 -11.64
N THR A 106 0.33 -8.23 -12.62
CA THR A 106 -0.10 -9.64 -12.49
C THR A 106 0.69 -10.40 -11.43
N LYS A 107 1.98 -10.09 -11.28
CA LYS A 107 2.87 -10.72 -10.31
C LYS A 107 3.58 -9.64 -9.48
N PRO A 108 2.97 -9.18 -8.37
CA PRO A 108 3.51 -8.12 -7.50
C PRO A 108 4.98 -8.23 -7.16
N ASN A 109 5.46 -9.46 -6.89
CA ASN A 109 6.86 -9.66 -6.54
C ASN A 109 7.85 -9.43 -7.68
N THR A 110 7.41 -9.11 -8.90
CA THR A 110 8.29 -8.66 -10.00
C THR A 110 8.54 -7.15 -10.03
N VAL A 111 7.87 -6.38 -9.17
CA VAL A 111 8.04 -4.91 -9.07
C VAL A 111 8.22 -4.42 -7.64
N MET A 112 7.84 -5.20 -6.63
CA MET A 112 8.26 -5.00 -5.25
C MET A 112 8.40 -6.34 -4.55
N ASP A 113 9.55 -6.56 -3.93
CA ASP A 113 9.80 -7.80 -3.21
C ASP A 113 10.67 -7.53 -1.97
N VAL A 114 10.68 -8.51 -1.06
CA VAL A 114 11.44 -8.45 0.18
C VAL A 114 12.51 -9.53 0.16
N ALA A 115 13.77 -9.11 0.22
CA ALA A 115 14.87 -10.02 0.48
C ALA A 115 15.11 -10.18 1.98
N LEU A 116 15.36 -11.41 2.42
CA LEU A 116 15.82 -11.73 3.78
C LEU A 116 17.19 -12.39 3.69
N TRP A 117 18.14 -11.94 4.50
CA TRP A 117 19.48 -12.53 4.56
C TRP A 117 20.12 -12.40 5.94
N THR A 118 21.16 -13.19 6.15
CA THR A 118 22.11 -13.02 7.25
C THR A 118 23.38 -12.40 6.70
N GLY A 119 23.81 -11.29 7.29
CA GLY A 119 25.04 -10.61 6.91
C GLY A 119 26.26 -11.47 7.21
N ASN A 120 27.25 -11.42 6.32
CA ASN A 120 28.53 -12.13 6.46
C ASN A 120 29.69 -11.19 6.84
N GLY A 121 29.42 -9.91 7.09
CA GLY A 121 30.43 -8.89 7.42
C GLY A 121 31.35 -8.49 6.26
N SER A 122 31.04 -8.95 5.04
CA SER A 122 31.81 -8.71 3.81
C SER A 122 30.86 -8.33 2.67
N SER A 123 31.39 -8.22 1.45
CA SER A 123 30.54 -8.11 0.26
C SER A 123 29.70 -9.38 0.10
N GLN A 124 28.41 -9.20 -0.20
CA GLN A 124 27.45 -10.28 -0.33
C GLN A 124 26.43 -9.90 -1.40
N SER A 125 26.15 -10.79 -2.34
CA SER A 125 25.05 -10.63 -3.29
C SER A 125 23.75 -11.13 -2.68
N ILE A 126 22.69 -10.35 -2.83
CA ILE A 126 21.34 -10.61 -2.35
C ILE A 126 20.44 -10.69 -3.57
N THR A 127 19.84 -11.86 -3.78
CA THR A 127 18.89 -12.10 -4.89
C THR A 127 17.46 -11.87 -4.43
N LEU A 128 16.66 -11.22 -5.28
CA LEU A 128 15.23 -11.09 -5.09
C LEU A 128 14.50 -12.31 -5.64
N PRO A 129 13.61 -12.96 -4.86
CA PRO A 129 12.76 -14.05 -5.36
C PRO A 129 11.97 -13.68 -6.63
N GLY A 130 11.61 -12.40 -6.76
CA GLY A 130 10.98 -11.78 -7.90
C GLY A 130 11.81 -11.72 -9.18
N GLY A 131 13.14 -11.74 -9.06
CA GLY A 131 14.06 -11.72 -10.19
C GLY A 131 14.11 -10.41 -10.97
N PHE A 132 13.79 -9.27 -10.34
CA PHE A 132 13.82 -7.95 -10.98
C PHE A 132 14.98 -7.08 -10.49
N ASN A 133 15.29 -6.02 -11.23
CA ASN A 133 16.32 -5.05 -10.85
C ASN A 133 15.70 -3.99 -9.94
N PRO A 134 16.14 -3.87 -8.68
CA PRO A 134 15.58 -2.87 -7.79
C PRO A 134 16.09 -1.47 -8.12
N ASP A 135 15.25 -0.47 -7.89
CA ASP A 135 15.58 0.95 -8.03
C ASP A 135 15.53 1.71 -6.71
N LEU A 136 14.80 1.20 -5.71
CA LEU A 136 14.91 1.61 -4.32
C LEU A 136 15.18 0.35 -3.50
N VAL A 137 16.23 0.39 -2.67
CA VAL A 137 16.50 -0.65 -1.67
C VAL A 137 16.49 0.01 -0.29
N TRP A 138 15.54 -0.41 0.54
CA TRP A 138 15.42 0.01 1.94
C TRP A 138 15.83 -1.16 2.84
N VAL A 139 17.00 -1.06 3.48
CA VAL A 139 17.58 -2.09 4.33
C VAL A 139 17.33 -1.82 5.80
N LYS A 140 17.02 -2.86 6.59
CA LYS A 140 16.96 -2.79 8.04
C LYS A 140 17.44 -4.09 8.69
N SER A 141 18.29 -3.97 9.72
CA SER A 141 18.59 -5.09 10.60
C SER A 141 17.37 -5.48 11.44
N ARG A 142 17.05 -6.78 11.44
CA ARG A 142 15.95 -7.40 12.17
C ARG A 142 16.37 -7.95 13.52
N SER A 143 17.64 -8.31 13.70
CA SER A 143 18.17 -8.85 14.95
C SER A 143 18.89 -7.82 15.82
N ASN A 144 19.23 -6.64 15.28
CA ASN A 144 20.04 -5.65 15.98
C ASN A 144 19.55 -4.21 15.72
N SER A 145 19.85 -3.33 16.67
CA SER A 145 19.49 -1.91 16.59
C SER A 145 20.44 -1.14 15.67
N GLN A 146 20.28 -1.35 14.37
CA GLN A 146 20.90 -0.52 13.32
C GLN A 146 19.85 0.38 12.65
N ASP A 147 20.32 1.48 12.08
CA ASP A 147 19.51 2.41 11.30
C ASP A 147 18.87 1.75 10.06
N HIS A 148 17.87 2.43 9.51
CA HIS A 148 17.25 2.09 8.23
C HIS A 148 18.01 2.74 7.09
N TYR A 149 18.59 1.98 6.16
CA TYR A 149 19.42 2.51 5.07
C TYR A 149 18.69 2.51 3.73
N LEU A 150 18.70 3.65 3.02
CA LEU A 150 18.00 3.82 1.75
C LEU A 150 18.96 4.18 0.62
N PHE A 151 18.93 3.37 -0.43
CA PHE A 151 19.67 3.56 -1.68
C PHE A 151 18.70 3.61 -2.85
N ASP A 152 18.99 4.42 -3.86
CA ASP A 152 18.18 4.40 -5.08
C ASP A 152 19.01 4.56 -6.35
N ALA A 153 18.43 4.16 -7.49
CA ALA A 153 19.11 4.09 -8.77
C ALA A 153 19.47 5.47 -9.36
N ILE A 154 18.83 6.57 -8.91
CA ILE A 154 19.20 7.93 -9.36
C ILE A 154 20.45 8.41 -8.62
N ARG A 155 20.52 8.17 -7.31
CA ARG A 155 21.69 8.54 -6.48
C ARG A 155 22.84 7.55 -6.60
N GLY A 156 22.53 6.31 -6.99
CA GLY A 156 23.44 5.17 -6.93
C GLY A 156 23.53 4.58 -5.51
N GLY A 157 24.42 3.61 -5.34
CA GLY A 157 24.62 2.94 -4.05
C GLY A 157 25.72 3.54 -3.18
N ALA A 158 26.20 4.73 -3.55
CA ALA A 158 27.12 5.53 -2.74
C ALA A 158 26.34 6.48 -1.83
N GLY A 159 26.83 6.62 -0.59
CA GLY A 159 26.15 7.43 0.40
C GLY A 159 24.87 6.79 0.93
N ILE A 160 24.56 7.04 2.21
CA ILE A 160 23.44 6.44 2.91
C ILE A 160 22.50 7.55 3.35
N LEU A 161 21.22 7.39 3.01
CA LEU A 161 20.13 8.07 3.69
C LEU A 161 19.56 7.19 4.79
N ARG A 162 19.27 7.78 5.95
CA ARG A 162 18.76 7.09 7.13
C ARG A 162 17.34 7.55 7.46
N SER A 163 16.33 6.70 7.27
CA SER A 163 14.93 7.13 7.44
C SER A 163 14.54 7.44 8.88
N ASN A 164 15.26 6.87 9.84
CA ASN A 164 15.03 7.05 11.28
C ASN A 164 15.90 8.15 11.90
N THR A 165 16.55 9.00 11.09
CA THR A 165 17.35 10.14 11.58
C THR A 165 17.13 11.37 10.70
N THR A 166 17.57 12.52 11.19
CA THR A 166 17.55 13.80 10.45
C THR A 166 18.80 14.05 9.61
N GLY A 167 19.78 13.13 9.69
CA GLY A 167 21.08 13.28 9.05
C GLY A 167 21.01 13.51 7.54
N ALA A 168 21.98 14.24 7.02
CA ALA A 168 22.21 14.37 5.58
C ALA A 168 22.69 13.02 4.99
N GLU A 169 22.69 12.94 3.67
CA GLU A 169 23.28 11.81 2.95
C GLU A 169 24.78 11.70 3.30
N SER A 170 25.24 10.51 3.67
CA SER A 170 26.68 10.32 3.91
C SER A 170 27.47 10.39 2.61
N THR A 171 28.74 10.76 2.68
CA THR A 171 29.59 10.94 1.50
C THR A 171 30.57 9.79 1.29
N GLY A 172 30.96 9.53 0.02
CA GLY A 172 32.26 8.94 -0.31
C GLY A 172 32.41 7.42 -0.32
N THR A 173 31.45 6.64 0.21
CA THR A 173 31.53 5.17 0.22
C THR A 173 30.34 4.52 -0.47
N THR A 174 30.63 3.58 -1.38
CA THR A 174 29.62 2.72 -2.02
C THR A 174 29.28 1.55 -1.11
N TYR A 175 28.08 1.53 -0.55
CA TYR A 175 27.63 0.46 0.34
C TYR A 175 26.71 -0.55 -0.35
N LEU A 176 26.20 -0.20 -1.53
CA LEU A 176 25.31 -1.06 -2.30
C LEU A 176 25.67 -0.99 -3.78
N SER A 177 25.52 -2.10 -4.50
CA SER A 177 25.41 -2.08 -5.98
C SER A 177 24.05 -2.61 -6.38
N PHE A 178 23.45 -1.98 -7.37
CA PHE A 178 22.24 -2.49 -8.00
C PHE A 178 22.65 -3.53 -9.04
N ASP A 179 22.12 -4.74 -8.90
CA ASP A 179 22.51 -5.87 -9.72
C ASP A 179 21.30 -6.36 -10.53
N THR A 180 21.56 -7.25 -11.48
CA THR A 180 20.46 -7.95 -12.14
C THR A 180 19.80 -8.90 -11.14
N SER A 181 18.47 -8.83 -10.99
CA SER A 181 17.70 -9.66 -10.07
C SER A 181 17.99 -9.43 -8.58
N GLY A 182 18.54 -8.28 -8.19
CA GLY A 182 18.82 -7.97 -6.78
C GLY A 182 19.85 -6.87 -6.57
N PHE A 183 20.66 -7.00 -5.53
CA PHE A 183 21.68 -6.04 -5.17
C PHE A 183 22.82 -6.70 -4.40
N SER A 184 23.99 -6.06 -4.36
CA SER A 184 25.07 -6.50 -3.47
C SER A 184 25.22 -5.53 -2.31
N SER A 185 25.23 -6.09 -1.10
CA SER A 185 25.64 -5.40 0.13
C SER A 185 27.16 -5.34 0.14
N LEU A 186 27.74 -4.15 0.32
CA LEU A 186 29.18 -3.89 0.26
C LEU A 186 29.66 -3.18 1.53
N ASN A 187 30.98 -3.16 1.75
CA ASN A 187 31.65 -2.32 2.75
C ASN A 187 31.02 -2.35 4.16
N GLY A 188 30.62 -3.55 4.61
CA GLY A 188 30.06 -3.75 5.94
C GLY A 188 28.63 -3.20 6.13
N LEU A 189 27.90 -2.91 5.04
CA LEU A 189 26.48 -2.56 5.09
C LEU A 189 25.66 -3.59 5.91
N SER A 190 26.03 -4.87 5.79
CA SER A 190 25.47 -5.98 6.57
C SER A 190 26.53 -6.61 7.46
N SER A 191 26.47 -6.34 8.76
CA SER A 191 27.36 -6.93 9.78
C SER A 191 27.23 -8.45 9.88
N ASN A 192 28.32 -9.12 10.23
CA ASN A 192 28.39 -10.58 10.35
C ASN A 192 27.42 -11.12 11.42
N GLY A 193 26.64 -12.13 11.06
CA GLY A 193 25.70 -12.83 11.95
C GLY A 193 24.40 -12.06 12.22
N TYR A 194 24.25 -10.83 11.72
CA TYR A 194 23.01 -10.07 11.88
C TYR A 194 22.02 -10.46 10.79
N THR A 195 20.73 -10.51 11.11
CA THR A 195 19.66 -10.76 10.14
C THR A 195 19.10 -9.44 9.62
N TYR A 196 18.71 -9.41 8.35
CA TYR A 196 18.24 -8.21 7.66
C TYR A 196 16.97 -8.48 6.85
N ALA A 197 16.23 -7.40 6.60
CA ALA A 197 15.25 -7.30 5.52
C ALA A 197 15.66 -6.16 4.58
N GLY A 198 15.34 -6.35 3.29
CA GLY A 198 15.52 -5.36 2.24
C GLY A 198 14.23 -5.26 1.44
N TRP A 199 13.48 -4.17 1.62
CA TRP A 199 12.33 -3.87 0.80
C TRP A 199 12.81 -3.20 -0.48
N CYS A 200 12.46 -3.80 -1.62
CA CYS A 200 12.97 -3.42 -2.92
C CYS A 200 11.81 -3.03 -3.83
N TRP A 201 11.93 -1.90 -4.54
CA TRP A 201 10.93 -1.45 -5.52
C TRP A 201 11.55 -1.19 -6.88
N ASP A 202 10.84 -1.53 -7.94
CA ASP A 202 11.13 -1.20 -9.34
C ASP A 202 10.47 0.14 -9.69
N ALA A 203 11.29 1.12 -10.04
CA ALA A 203 10.89 2.44 -10.51
C ALA A 203 11.04 2.58 -12.03
N GLY A 204 11.21 1.47 -12.76
CA GLY A 204 11.16 1.42 -14.21
C GLY A 204 12.54 1.55 -14.85
N SER A 205 12.58 1.37 -16.17
CA SER A 205 13.84 1.17 -16.89
C SER A 205 14.56 2.45 -17.33
N SER A 206 13.95 3.63 -17.19
CA SER A 206 14.49 4.89 -17.71
C SER A 206 14.49 6.00 -16.66
N THR A 207 15.57 6.76 -16.66
CA THR A 207 15.68 8.01 -15.91
C THR A 207 15.52 9.18 -16.88
N ASP A 208 14.58 10.08 -16.62
CA ASP A 208 14.43 11.38 -17.28
C ASP A 208 15.12 12.45 -16.41
N PRO A 209 16.32 12.94 -16.81
CA PRO A 209 17.03 13.97 -16.04
C PRO A 209 16.52 15.40 -16.24
N ASN A 210 15.53 15.61 -17.11
CA ASN A 210 15.06 16.95 -17.48
C ASN A 210 13.53 17.03 -17.47
N ASN A 211 12.89 16.46 -16.45
CA ASN A 211 11.45 16.53 -16.31
C ASN A 211 11.02 17.99 -16.03
N THR A 212 10.25 18.57 -16.93
CA THR A 212 9.80 19.98 -16.89
C THR A 212 8.29 20.12 -16.60
N ALA A 213 7.66 19.07 -16.06
CA ALA A 213 6.23 19.12 -15.73
C ALA A 213 5.92 20.09 -14.57
N GLY A 214 6.86 20.26 -13.63
CA GLY A 214 6.78 21.21 -12.52
C GLY A 214 7.57 22.50 -12.80
N SER A 215 7.46 23.47 -11.89
CA SER A 215 8.24 24.71 -11.95
C SER A 215 9.73 24.50 -11.60
N ILE A 216 10.07 23.40 -10.91
CA ILE A 216 11.44 22.94 -10.70
C ILE A 216 11.69 21.78 -11.67
N THR A 217 12.72 21.90 -12.51
CA THR A 217 13.20 20.76 -13.31
C THR A 217 13.70 19.66 -12.39
N SER A 218 13.19 18.45 -12.54
CA SER A 218 13.55 17.29 -11.73
C SER A 218 14.15 16.15 -12.56
N THR A 219 14.91 15.29 -11.89
CA THR A 219 15.29 13.97 -12.42
C THR A 219 14.29 12.95 -11.91
N VAL A 220 13.64 12.22 -12.80
CA VAL A 220 12.58 11.26 -12.49
C VAL A 220 12.91 9.88 -13.04
N ARG A 221 12.75 8.85 -12.22
CA ARG A 221 12.64 7.45 -12.65
C ARG A 221 11.30 6.94 -12.13
N ALA A 222 10.39 6.52 -13.02
CA ALA A 222 9.03 6.15 -12.66
C ALA A 222 8.55 4.86 -13.35
N ASN A 223 7.99 3.96 -12.57
CA ASN A 223 7.19 2.83 -13.04
C ASN A 223 5.73 3.18 -12.80
N ALA A 224 5.11 3.87 -13.77
CA ALA A 224 3.72 4.29 -13.68
C ALA A 224 2.76 3.09 -13.50
N THR A 225 3.08 1.94 -14.11
CA THR A 225 2.30 0.70 -13.99
C THR A 225 2.31 0.13 -12.57
N ALA A 226 3.47 0.20 -11.89
CA ALA A 226 3.60 -0.16 -10.48
C ALA A 226 3.26 1.01 -9.53
N GLY A 227 2.98 2.20 -10.04
CA GLY A 227 2.65 3.36 -9.22
C GLY A 227 3.79 3.81 -8.31
N PHE A 228 5.06 3.65 -8.71
CA PHE A 228 6.21 4.06 -7.91
C PHE A 228 7.17 4.95 -8.70
N SER A 229 7.66 6.02 -8.08
CA SER A 229 8.65 6.91 -8.68
C SER A 229 9.69 7.41 -7.67
N ILE A 230 10.91 7.58 -8.15
CA ILE A 230 12.00 8.28 -7.47
C ILE A 230 12.22 9.61 -8.19
N VAL A 231 12.26 10.69 -7.44
CA VAL A 231 12.42 12.06 -7.96
C VAL A 231 13.54 12.75 -7.21
N THR A 232 14.51 13.35 -7.90
CA THR A 232 15.48 14.26 -7.28
C THR A 232 15.36 15.65 -7.86
N TYR A 233 15.53 16.67 -7.03
CA TYR A 233 15.45 18.07 -7.44
C TYR A 233 16.31 18.96 -6.54
N THR A 234 16.63 20.16 -7.03
CA THR A 234 17.28 21.20 -6.25
C THR A 234 16.23 22.21 -5.81
N GLY A 235 16.15 22.45 -4.50
CA GLY A 235 15.19 23.37 -3.92
C GLY A 235 15.47 24.83 -4.30
N THR A 236 14.41 25.62 -4.34
CA THR A 236 14.46 27.04 -4.76
C THR A 236 14.29 28.01 -3.61
N GLY A 237 13.73 27.58 -2.48
CA GLY A 237 13.36 28.46 -1.37
C GLY A 237 12.09 29.27 -1.62
N ALA A 238 11.33 28.96 -2.68
CA ALA A 238 10.08 29.62 -3.05
C ALA A 238 8.99 28.58 -3.33
N ASN A 239 7.71 28.99 -3.30
CA ASN A 239 6.60 28.09 -3.65
C ASN A 239 6.81 27.53 -5.06
N ALA A 240 6.69 26.22 -5.22
CA ALA A 240 7.06 25.52 -6.44
C ALA A 240 6.26 24.23 -6.63
N SER A 241 6.39 23.64 -7.82
CA SER A 241 5.92 22.29 -8.11
C SER A 241 7.04 21.43 -8.71
N VAL A 242 6.96 20.12 -8.49
CA VAL A 242 7.95 19.15 -8.97
C VAL A 242 7.23 18.02 -9.69
N GLY A 243 7.71 17.67 -10.88
CA GLY A 243 7.18 16.55 -11.68
C GLY A 243 7.55 15.19 -11.10
N HIS A 244 6.60 14.25 -11.07
CA HIS A 244 6.82 12.89 -10.52
C HIS A 244 6.63 11.74 -11.53
N GLY A 245 6.06 12.00 -12.71
CA GLY A 245 6.03 11.03 -13.82
C GLY A 245 5.10 9.82 -13.68
N LEU A 246 4.19 9.78 -12.69
CA LEU A 246 3.30 8.63 -12.48
C LEU A 246 2.06 8.62 -13.38
N GLY A 247 1.65 9.77 -13.93
CA GLY A 247 0.41 9.90 -14.71
C GLY A 247 -0.88 9.80 -13.89
N VAL A 248 -0.77 9.56 -12.58
CA VAL A 248 -1.85 9.54 -11.58
C VAL A 248 -1.36 10.21 -10.29
N ALA A 249 -2.28 10.73 -9.49
CA ALA A 249 -1.92 11.41 -8.25
C ALA A 249 -1.35 10.43 -7.20
N PRO A 250 -0.12 10.65 -6.68
CA PRO A 250 0.42 9.84 -5.60
C PRO A 250 -0.40 10.03 -4.31
N SER A 251 -0.64 8.93 -3.59
CA SER A 251 -1.30 8.92 -2.29
C SER A 251 -0.32 9.01 -1.11
N LEU A 252 0.96 8.71 -1.35
CA LEU A 252 2.05 8.85 -0.39
C LEU A 252 3.24 9.51 -1.09
N ILE A 253 3.82 10.53 -0.46
CA ILE A 253 5.09 11.14 -0.88
C ILE A 253 5.99 11.24 0.35
N ILE A 254 7.23 10.78 0.23
CA ILE A 254 8.24 10.85 1.27
C ILE A 254 9.42 11.67 0.74
N ILE A 255 9.72 12.81 1.37
CA ILE A 255 10.76 13.75 0.94
C ILE A 255 11.89 13.83 1.97
N LYS A 256 13.14 13.88 1.49
CA LYS A 256 14.32 14.12 2.31
C LYS A 256 15.30 15.08 1.66
N SER A 257 15.74 16.07 2.44
CA SER A 257 16.92 16.86 2.10
C SER A 257 18.20 16.04 2.25
N ARG A 258 19.02 16.04 1.20
CA ARG A 258 20.24 15.25 1.06
C ARG A 258 21.50 16.00 1.47
N THR A 259 21.55 17.31 1.27
CA THR A 259 22.81 18.10 1.36
C THR A 259 22.77 19.24 2.38
N GLN A 260 21.78 19.30 3.28
CA GLN A 260 21.63 20.44 4.17
C GLN A 260 22.60 20.45 5.37
N ALA A 261 23.12 21.65 5.68
CA ALA A 261 24.02 21.91 6.81
C ALA A 261 23.35 21.73 8.19
N THR A 262 22.04 21.94 8.28
CA THR A 262 21.22 21.59 9.46
C THR A 262 20.39 20.36 9.18
N ALA A 263 20.32 19.44 10.14
CA ALA A 263 19.56 18.21 10.01
C ALA A 263 18.05 18.49 9.80
N ARG A 264 17.39 17.75 8.89
CA ARG A 264 15.97 17.90 8.53
C ARG A 264 15.25 16.58 8.58
N ASN A 265 13.99 16.63 9.01
CA ASN A 265 13.15 15.44 9.09
C ASN A 265 12.77 14.95 7.69
N TRP A 266 12.25 13.72 7.65
CA TRP A 266 11.65 13.14 6.46
C TRP A 266 10.19 13.58 6.38
N ALA A 267 9.89 14.55 5.52
CA ALA A 267 8.54 15.07 5.36
C ALA A 267 7.67 14.08 4.60
N VAL A 268 6.50 13.74 5.15
CA VAL A 268 5.58 12.76 4.57
C VAL A 268 4.23 13.40 4.29
N TYR A 269 3.80 13.30 3.04
CA TYR A 269 2.42 13.52 2.61
C TYR A 269 1.69 12.19 2.59
N HIS A 270 0.45 12.16 3.09
CA HIS A 270 -0.45 11.04 2.86
C HIS A 270 -1.88 11.55 2.62
N THR A 271 -2.58 10.99 1.63
CA THR A 271 -3.91 11.46 1.24
C THR A 271 -4.92 11.44 2.40
N SER A 272 -4.82 10.48 3.32
CA SER A 272 -5.74 10.34 4.47
C SER A 272 -5.62 11.45 5.52
N ILE A 273 -4.51 12.20 5.55
CA ILE A 273 -4.33 13.33 6.49
C ILE A 273 -4.47 14.69 5.81
N GLY A 274 -4.54 14.72 4.47
CA GLY A 274 -4.68 15.91 3.65
C GLY A 274 -3.38 16.71 3.47
N ALA A 275 -3.40 17.64 2.50
CA ALA A 275 -2.25 18.47 2.14
C ALA A 275 -2.00 19.65 3.09
N THR A 276 -2.79 19.80 4.15
CA THR A 276 -2.60 20.83 5.19
C THR A 276 -1.72 20.34 6.34
N LYS A 277 -1.26 19.08 6.28
CA LYS A 277 -0.54 18.40 7.35
C LYS A 277 0.68 17.64 6.83
N ILE A 278 1.57 17.31 7.75
CA ILE A 278 2.68 16.37 7.50
C ILE A 278 2.69 15.27 8.55
N LEU A 279 3.33 14.16 8.19
CA LEU A 279 3.99 13.28 9.15
C LEU A 279 5.51 13.44 9.00
N GLU A 280 6.25 13.06 10.03
CA GLU A 280 7.71 13.05 10.01
C GLU A 280 8.21 11.61 10.23
N LEU A 281 8.74 10.98 9.18
CA LEU A 281 9.11 9.55 9.25
C LEU A 281 10.25 9.26 10.24
N SER A 282 11.08 10.26 10.53
CA SER A 282 12.19 10.17 11.47
C SER A 282 11.81 10.39 12.94
N THR A 283 10.52 10.64 13.24
CA THR A 283 10.06 10.91 14.61
C THR A 283 8.81 10.08 14.95
N THR A 284 8.41 10.12 16.22
CA THR A 284 7.16 9.51 16.70
C THR A 284 6.02 10.54 16.82
N ASN A 285 6.20 11.74 16.26
CA ASN A 285 5.23 12.80 16.38
C ASN A 285 3.93 12.47 15.64
N ALA A 286 2.81 12.89 16.22
CA ALA A 286 1.53 12.88 15.52
C ALA A 286 1.55 13.85 14.32
N ALA A 287 0.58 13.71 13.42
CA ALA A 287 0.47 14.60 12.27
C ALA A 287 0.37 16.08 12.69
N GLN A 288 1.14 16.94 12.04
CA GLN A 288 1.22 18.38 12.36
C GLN A 288 0.60 19.22 11.25
N THR A 289 -0.15 20.25 11.62
CA THR A 289 -0.69 21.24 10.67
C THR A 289 0.40 22.24 10.31
N VAL A 290 0.96 22.09 9.11
CA VAL A 290 2.02 22.94 8.56
C VAL A 290 1.85 23.05 7.05
N ASN A 291 2.25 24.18 6.48
CA ASN A 291 2.08 24.44 5.06
C ASN A 291 3.29 23.97 4.25
N PHE A 292 3.58 22.67 4.22
CA PHE A 292 4.67 22.12 3.38
C PHE A 292 4.23 21.91 1.93
N TRP A 293 2.94 21.58 1.73
CA TRP A 293 2.36 21.20 0.43
C TRP A 293 1.55 22.32 -0.22
N GLN A 294 1.66 23.57 0.26
CA GLN A 294 0.82 24.70 -0.17
C GLN A 294 -0.69 24.42 -0.07
N ASN A 295 -1.09 23.63 0.94
CA ASN A 295 -2.47 23.12 1.09
C ASN A 295 -3.04 22.49 -0.19
N THR A 296 -2.17 21.99 -1.08
CA THR A 296 -2.52 21.53 -2.43
C THR A 296 -2.19 20.04 -2.56
N ALA A 297 -3.21 19.22 -2.82
CA ALA A 297 -3.02 17.80 -3.09
C ALA A 297 -2.23 17.61 -4.41
N PRO A 298 -1.42 16.54 -4.54
CA PRO A 298 -0.71 16.26 -5.77
C PRO A 298 -1.70 15.94 -6.90
N THR A 299 -1.29 16.23 -8.12
CA THR A 299 -2.03 15.96 -9.36
C THR A 299 -1.46 14.74 -10.06
N SER A 300 -1.94 14.40 -11.26
CA SER A 300 -1.37 13.33 -12.07
C SER A 300 0.07 13.57 -12.53
N THR A 301 0.54 14.81 -12.52
CA THR A 301 1.85 15.19 -13.08
C THR A 301 2.80 15.81 -12.06
N VAL A 302 2.28 16.55 -11.07
CA VAL A 302 3.11 17.30 -10.11
C VAL A 302 2.60 17.21 -8.67
N PHE A 303 3.54 17.34 -7.72
CA PHE A 303 3.25 17.72 -6.34
C PHE A 303 3.74 19.15 -6.07
N THR A 304 3.06 19.84 -5.14
CA THR A 304 3.31 21.25 -4.83
C THR A 304 4.03 21.39 -3.49
N LEU A 305 4.98 22.32 -3.41
CA LEU A 305 5.81 22.59 -2.24
C LEU A 305 5.76 24.06 -1.86
N SER A 306 5.85 24.36 -0.56
CA SER A 306 6.16 25.70 -0.07
C SER A 306 7.67 25.94 -0.04
N SER A 307 8.11 27.05 0.56
CA SER A 307 9.53 27.36 0.79
C SER A 307 10.16 26.67 2.02
N GLN A 308 9.44 25.76 2.67
CA GLN A 308 9.89 25.12 3.91
C GLN A 308 11.16 24.30 3.72
N GLY A 309 12.10 24.39 4.67
CA GLY A 309 13.45 23.86 4.48
C GLY A 309 13.55 22.34 4.42
N ASP A 310 12.57 21.64 4.98
CA ASP A 310 12.47 20.18 4.95
C ASP A 310 12.09 19.64 3.56
N VAL A 311 11.52 20.50 2.69
CA VAL A 311 11.08 20.09 1.34
C VAL A 311 11.68 20.92 0.20
N ASN A 312 12.10 22.16 0.41
CA ASN A 312 12.42 23.06 -0.72
C ASN A 312 13.29 24.28 -0.33
N ALA A 313 14.29 24.11 0.54
CA ALA A 313 15.27 25.17 0.78
C ALA A 313 16.13 25.41 -0.47
N SER A 314 16.45 26.69 -0.71
CA SER A 314 17.26 27.11 -1.87
C SER A 314 18.60 26.42 -1.92
N THR A 315 19.03 25.96 -3.10
CA THR A 315 20.33 25.32 -3.40
C THR A 315 20.53 23.91 -2.81
N TYR A 316 19.62 23.42 -1.97
CA TYR A 316 19.73 22.09 -1.39
C TYR A 316 19.15 21.01 -2.30
N ASN A 317 19.76 19.83 -2.28
CA ASN A 317 19.30 18.69 -3.08
C ASN A 317 18.34 17.84 -2.25
N TYR A 318 17.30 17.35 -2.91
CA TYR A 318 16.25 16.54 -2.31
C TYR A 318 16.07 15.23 -3.07
N VAL A 319 15.53 14.24 -2.38
CA VAL A 319 14.89 13.06 -3.00
C VAL A 319 13.45 12.97 -2.51
N ALA A 320 12.55 12.60 -3.41
CA ALA A 320 11.17 12.27 -3.12
C ALA A 320 10.85 10.89 -3.67
N TYR A 321 10.23 10.05 -2.84
CA TYR A 321 9.65 8.77 -3.23
C TYR A 321 8.14 8.92 -3.27
N CYS A 322 7.54 8.74 -4.44
CA CYS A 322 6.10 8.90 -4.64
C CYS A 322 5.46 7.55 -4.93
N PHE A 323 4.32 7.29 -4.28
CA PHE A 323 3.58 6.05 -4.42
C PHE A 323 2.10 6.33 -4.74
N ALA A 324 1.58 5.68 -5.77
CA ALA A 324 0.19 5.71 -6.20
C ALA A 324 -0.46 4.33 -6.05
N PRO A 325 -1.76 4.26 -5.72
CA PRO A 325 -2.47 2.99 -5.58
C PRO A 325 -2.59 2.30 -6.93
N VAL A 326 -2.36 0.99 -6.94
CA VAL A 326 -2.52 0.13 -8.12
C VAL A 326 -3.42 -1.03 -7.74
N VAL A 327 -4.53 -1.17 -8.47
CA VAL A 327 -5.51 -2.22 -8.25
C VAL A 327 -4.83 -3.59 -8.30
N GLY A 328 -5.00 -4.37 -7.23
CA GLY A 328 -4.42 -5.70 -7.12
C GLY A 328 -2.98 -5.75 -6.59
N TYR A 329 -2.35 -4.61 -6.30
CA TYR A 329 -0.93 -4.54 -5.97
C TYR A 329 -0.60 -3.63 -4.76
N SER A 330 -1.11 -2.40 -4.76
CA SER A 330 -0.78 -1.42 -3.72
C SER A 330 -2.02 -0.60 -3.33
N SER A 331 -2.19 -0.37 -2.03
CA SER A 331 -3.29 0.41 -1.46
C SER A 331 -2.76 1.35 -0.37
N PHE A 332 -3.28 2.57 -0.36
CA PHE A 332 -2.86 3.64 0.55
C PHE A 332 -4.11 4.19 1.24
N GLY A 333 -4.11 4.15 2.57
CA GLY A 333 -5.28 4.50 3.36
C GLY A 333 -4.93 4.64 4.84
N SER A 334 -5.96 4.73 5.66
CA SER A 334 -5.83 4.77 7.11
C SER A 334 -6.69 3.68 7.73
N TYR A 335 -6.25 3.15 8.85
CA TYR A 335 -7.04 2.24 9.66
C TYR A 335 -7.07 2.74 11.11
N THR A 336 -8.13 2.41 11.83
CA THR A 336 -8.22 2.62 13.26
C THR A 336 -7.81 1.34 13.97
N GLY A 337 -6.77 1.41 14.81
CA GLY A 337 -6.35 0.29 15.64
C GLY A 337 -7.48 -0.14 16.59
N ASN A 338 -7.67 -1.45 16.77
CA ASN A 338 -8.72 -2.02 17.61
C ASN A 338 -8.19 -2.63 18.92
N GLY A 339 -6.88 -2.51 19.21
CA GLY A 339 -6.25 -3.07 20.41
C GLY A 339 -6.15 -4.60 20.44
N SER A 340 -6.56 -5.30 19.36
CA SER A 340 -6.41 -6.74 19.23
C SER A 340 -4.97 -7.13 18.86
N THR A 341 -4.49 -8.28 19.32
CA THR A 341 -3.21 -8.86 18.88
C THR A 341 -3.18 -9.16 17.40
N ASP A 342 -4.34 -9.49 16.82
CA ASP A 342 -4.48 -9.79 15.39
C ASP A 342 -4.71 -8.52 14.55
N GLY A 343 -4.85 -7.36 15.20
CA GLY A 343 -5.15 -6.09 14.56
C GLY A 343 -6.56 -6.01 13.97
N PRO A 344 -6.90 -4.89 13.32
CA PRO A 344 -8.14 -4.76 12.56
C PRO A 344 -8.02 -5.46 11.20
N PHE A 345 -9.14 -5.96 10.67
CA PHE A 345 -9.22 -6.29 9.26
C PHE A 345 -9.08 -5.00 8.43
N VAL A 346 -8.15 -5.00 7.48
CA VAL A 346 -7.94 -3.88 6.56
C VAL A 346 -8.19 -4.37 5.14
N TYR A 347 -9.28 -3.89 4.53
CA TYR A 347 -9.60 -4.25 3.15
C TYR A 347 -8.72 -3.46 2.16
N THR A 348 -7.75 -4.14 1.55
CA THR A 348 -6.84 -3.54 0.56
C THR A 348 -7.29 -3.77 -0.89
N GLY A 349 -8.33 -4.60 -1.11
CA GLY A 349 -8.78 -4.99 -2.45
C GLY A 349 -7.99 -6.12 -3.10
N PHE A 350 -6.98 -6.65 -2.42
CA PHE A 350 -6.16 -7.80 -2.83
C PHE A 350 -5.61 -8.53 -1.59
N ARG A 351 -4.88 -9.62 -1.78
CA ARG A 351 -4.13 -10.27 -0.70
C ARG A 351 -2.70 -9.73 -0.75
N PRO A 352 -2.28 -8.90 0.22
CA PRO A 352 -0.91 -8.35 0.28
C PRO A 352 0.16 -9.42 0.44
#